data_AF-A3XQE4-F1
#
_entry.id   AF-A3XQE4-F1
#
_cell.length_a   1.000
_cell.length_b   1.000
_cell.length_c   1.000
_cell.angle_alpha   90.00
_cell.angle_beta   90.00
_cell.angle_gamma   90.00
#
_symmetry.space_group_name_H-M   'P 1'
#
loop_
_entity.id
_entity.type
_entity.pdbx_description
1 polymer ?
#
loop_
_entity_poly.entity_id
_entity_poly.type
_entity_poly.pdbx_seq_one_letter_code
_entity_poly.pdbx_strand_id
1 'polypeptide(L)'
;MCQIELKYLQYLVNICSCEFEFIYHFTQNVKECYPKASEQEVKSISLILMGLLLEKKFLQVYDFYSQEPLGSTTEDSLETIDNLWFEGASYIDFISLVNFTLQEWFVNLLKEKGYNFQDNWLEYISEHLWLQDLLRISQSDIQKVEAML
;
A
#
# COMPACT_ATOMS: atom_id res chain seq x y z
N MET A 1 5.26 1.75 -21.24
CA MET A 1 4.92 0.76 -20.22
C MET A 1 6.20 0.29 -19.57
N CYS A 2 6.52 0.94 -18.45
CA CYS A 2 7.41 0.43 -17.43
C CYS A 2 6.97 -1.00 -17.08
N GLN A 3 7.88 -1.97 -17.20
CA GLN A 3 7.57 -3.35 -16.84
C GLN A 3 7.54 -3.45 -15.32
N ILE A 4 6.39 -3.83 -14.76
CA ILE A 4 6.27 -4.09 -13.32
C ILE A 4 7.01 -5.39 -13.02
N GLU A 5 8.06 -5.30 -12.20
CA GLU A 5 8.79 -6.47 -11.75
C GLU A 5 8.28 -6.90 -10.37
N LEU A 6 7.89 -8.17 -10.24
CA LEU A 6 7.36 -8.74 -8.99
C LEU A 6 8.26 -8.43 -7.78
N LYS A 7 9.59 -8.45 -7.96
CA LYS A 7 10.56 -8.20 -6.88
C LYS A 7 10.45 -6.77 -6.31
N TYR A 8 10.22 -5.77 -7.17
CA TYR A 8 10.09 -4.37 -6.74
C TYR A 8 8.74 -4.14 -6.09
N LEU A 9 7.68 -4.75 -6.63
CA LEU A 9 6.36 -4.65 -6.02
C LEU A 9 6.30 -5.38 -4.67
N GLN A 10 6.96 -6.53 -4.53
CA GLN A 10 7.08 -7.24 -3.25
C GLN A 10 7.83 -6.40 -2.21
N TYR A 11 8.91 -5.74 -2.62
CA TYR A 11 9.65 -4.82 -1.75
C TYR A 11 8.76 -3.66 -1.29
N LEU A 12 8.01 -3.06 -2.20
CA LEU A 12 7.05 -2.00 -1.89
C LEU A 12 5.94 -2.51 -0.94
N VAL A 13 5.39 -3.70 -1.15
CA VAL A 13 4.42 -4.31 -0.22
C VAL A 13 5.03 -4.43 1.18
N ASN A 14 6.29 -4.86 1.32
CA ASN A 14 6.91 -5.02 2.64
C ASN A 14 7.09 -3.69 3.38
N ILE A 15 7.40 -2.60 2.66
CA ILE A 15 7.50 -1.26 3.25
C ILE A 15 6.11 -0.73 3.59
N CYS A 16 5.21 -0.80 2.62
CA CYS A 16 3.87 -0.22 2.66
C CYS A 16 2.82 -1.12 3.34
N SER A 17 3.18 -2.26 3.90
CA SER A 17 2.25 -3.02 4.75
C SER A 17 2.31 -2.57 6.21
N CYS A 18 3.33 -1.78 6.56
CA CYS A 18 3.80 -1.69 7.92
C CYS A 18 4.06 -0.24 8.38
N GLU A 19 4.65 0.63 7.57
CA GLU A 19 4.92 2.03 7.94
C GLU A 19 4.01 2.99 7.18
N PHE A 20 3.41 3.98 7.87
CA PHE A 20 2.67 5.04 7.17
C PHE A 20 2.89 6.46 7.65
N GLU A 21 3.48 7.20 6.72
CA GLU A 21 3.06 8.54 6.39
C GLU A 21 2.44 8.48 4.98
N PHE A 22 1.23 9.02 4.82
CA PHE A 22 0.51 9.41 3.60
C PHE A 22 0.69 8.63 2.28
N ILE A 23 -0.43 8.53 1.57
CA ILE A 23 -0.57 8.26 0.14
C ILE A 23 0.51 8.94 -0.75
N TYR A 24 0.96 10.13 -0.39
CA TYR A 24 2.13 10.78 -1.00
C TYR A 24 3.41 9.93 -0.94
N HIS A 25 3.75 9.34 0.21
CA HIS A 25 4.93 8.48 0.36
C HIS A 25 4.80 7.19 -0.45
N PHE A 26 3.59 6.66 -0.67
CA PHE A 26 3.40 5.57 -1.63
C PHE A 26 3.91 5.96 -3.02
N THR A 27 3.48 7.10 -3.54
CA THR A 27 3.91 7.55 -4.87
C THR A 27 5.39 7.89 -4.92
N GLN A 28 5.98 8.39 -3.83
CA GLN A 28 7.41 8.63 -3.75
C GLN A 28 8.21 7.31 -3.71
N ASN A 29 7.80 6.34 -2.89
CA ASN A 29 8.42 5.01 -2.85
C ASN A 29 8.35 4.32 -4.22
N VAL A 30 7.22 4.46 -4.93
CA VAL A 30 7.08 3.99 -6.32
C VAL A 30 8.05 4.72 -7.25
N LYS A 31 8.15 6.06 -7.19
CA LYS A 31 9.11 6.83 -8.00
C LYS A 31 10.56 6.42 -7.73
N GLU A 32 10.91 6.15 -6.48
CA GLU A 32 12.25 5.70 -6.09
C GLU A 32 12.57 4.31 -6.65
N CYS A 33 11.60 3.38 -6.59
CA CYS A 33 11.76 2.04 -7.16
C CYS A 33 11.73 2.04 -8.70
N TYR A 34 11.03 3.00 -9.30
CA TYR A 34 10.85 3.13 -10.74
C TYR A 34 11.22 4.54 -11.24
N PRO A 35 12.51 4.93 -11.18
CA PRO A 35 12.95 6.32 -11.41
C PRO A 35 12.77 6.81 -12.85
N LYS A 36 12.41 5.93 -13.78
CA LYS A 36 12.16 6.25 -15.19
C LYS A 36 10.68 6.17 -15.57
N ALA A 37 9.79 5.84 -14.63
CA ALA A 37 8.36 5.80 -14.88
C ALA A 37 7.81 7.21 -15.10
N SER A 38 6.93 7.36 -16.08
CA SER A 38 6.12 8.56 -16.26
C SER A 38 5.14 8.74 -15.10
N GLU A 39 4.55 9.93 -14.94
CA GLU A 39 3.55 10.18 -13.90
C GLU A 39 2.35 9.24 -13.99
N GLN A 40 1.87 8.95 -15.21
CA GLN A 40 0.81 7.98 -15.45
C GLN A 40 1.22 6.57 -15.03
N GLU A 41 2.46 6.16 -15.29
CA GLU A 41 2.96 4.84 -14.88
C GLU A 41 3.13 4.76 -13.35
N VAL A 42 3.61 5.82 -12.70
CA VAL A 42 3.67 5.90 -11.23
C VAL A 42 2.27 5.78 -10.63
N LYS A 43 1.28 6.48 -11.21
CA LYS A 43 -0.13 6.37 -10.84
C LYS A 43 -0.61 4.92 -10.92
N SER A 44 -0.46 4.27 -12.08
CA SER A 44 -0.90 2.89 -12.28
C SER A 44 -0.23 1.93 -11.30
N ILE A 45 1.09 2.04 -11.09
CA ILE A 45 1.82 1.20 -10.13
C ILE A 45 1.34 1.43 -8.70
N SER A 46 1.04 2.68 -8.33
CA SER A 46 0.53 3.02 -7.00
C SER A 46 -0.86 2.40 -6.76
N LEU A 47 -1.76 2.51 -7.74
CA LEU A 47 -3.10 1.89 -7.66
C LEU A 47 -3.01 0.36 -7.57
N ILE A 48 -2.12 -0.28 -8.34
CA ILE A 48 -1.88 -1.73 -8.23
C ILE A 48 -1.42 -2.10 -6.82
N LEU A 49 -0.46 -1.35 -6.26
CA LEU A 49 0.05 -1.59 -4.92
C LEU A 49 -1.05 -1.44 -3.85
N MET A 50 -1.91 -0.42 -3.95
CA MET A 50 -3.06 -0.26 -3.05
C MET A 50 -4.07 -1.39 -3.18
N GLY A 51 -4.38 -1.81 -4.40
CA GLY A 51 -5.29 -2.93 -4.64
C GLY A 51 -4.79 -4.23 -3.99
N LEU A 52 -3.48 -4.49 -4.07
CA LEU A 52 -2.86 -5.63 -3.39
C LEU A 52 -3.01 -5.56 -1.86
N LEU A 53 -2.86 -4.37 -1.29
CA LEU A 53 -2.98 -4.15 0.16
C LEU A 53 -4.45 -4.23 0.64
N LEU A 54 -5.41 -3.78 -0.19
CA LEU A 54 -6.85 -3.91 0.05
C LEU A 54 -7.28 -5.37 0.02
N GLU A 55 -6.86 -6.14 -0.99
CA GLU A 55 -7.15 -7.58 -1.09
C GLU A 55 -6.61 -8.37 0.10
N LYS A 56 -5.44 -7.95 0.62
CA LYS A 56 -4.82 -8.52 1.82
C LYS A 56 -5.41 -7.97 3.12
N LYS A 57 -6.35 -7.03 3.05
CA LYS A 57 -6.96 -6.33 4.19
C LYS A 57 -5.96 -5.59 5.06
N PHE A 58 -4.78 -5.27 4.55
CA PHE A 58 -3.83 -4.39 5.22
C PHE A 58 -4.26 -2.94 5.08
N LEU A 59 -4.90 -2.63 3.96
CA LEU A 59 -5.52 -1.35 3.68
C LEU A 59 -7.04 -1.43 3.80
N GLN A 60 -7.66 -0.37 4.30
CA GLN A 60 -9.09 -0.16 4.24
C GLN A 60 -9.39 1.32 4.00
N VAL A 61 -10.29 1.60 3.07
CA VAL A 61 -10.74 2.97 2.76
C VAL A 61 -11.96 3.27 3.62
N TYR A 62 -12.07 4.48 4.14
CA TYR A 62 -13.12 4.96 5.03
C TYR A 62 -13.66 6.30 4.56
N ASP A 63 -14.93 6.55 4.83
CA ASP A 63 -15.51 7.86 4.63
C ASP A 63 -15.12 8.80 5.77
N PHE A 64 -14.66 10.00 5.40
CA PHE A 64 -14.16 10.98 6.37
C PHE A 64 -15.22 11.35 7.41
N TYR A 65 -16.49 11.46 7.01
CA TYR A 65 -17.56 11.97 7.85
C TYR A 65 -18.20 10.89 8.72
N SER A 66 -18.42 9.71 8.16
CA SER A 66 -19.12 8.60 8.82
C SER A 66 -18.16 7.64 9.52
N GLN A 67 -16.87 7.63 9.18
CA GLN A 67 -15.88 6.63 9.61
C GLN A 67 -16.30 5.18 9.26
N GLU A 68 -17.24 5.03 8.32
CA GLU A 68 -17.62 3.73 7.79
C GLU A 68 -16.70 3.39 6.60
N PRO A 69 -16.44 2.09 6.33
CA PRO A 69 -15.67 1.69 5.17
C PRO A 69 -16.27 2.23 3.86
N LEU A 70 -15.42 2.81 3.02
CA LEU A 70 -15.79 3.40 1.74
C LEU A 70 -15.44 2.40 0.62
N GLY A 71 -16.46 1.97 -0.11
CA GLY A 71 -16.38 0.87 -1.07
C GLY A 71 -16.69 -0.48 -0.43
N SER A 72 -17.54 -1.26 -1.08
CA SER A 72 -17.92 -2.60 -0.62
C SER A 72 -16.96 -3.69 -1.12
N THR A 73 -16.18 -3.34 -2.14
CA THR A 73 -15.19 -4.18 -2.81
C THR A 73 -13.88 -3.42 -3.01
N THR A 74 -12.80 -4.15 -3.30
CA THR A 74 -11.51 -3.56 -3.69
C THR A 74 -11.63 -2.65 -4.90
N GLU A 75 -12.46 -3.02 -5.88
CA GLU A 75 -12.72 -2.24 -7.09
C GLU A 75 -13.36 -0.88 -6.75
N ASP A 76 -14.43 -0.88 -5.94
CA ASP A 76 -15.08 0.37 -5.49
C ASP A 76 -14.10 1.28 -4.73
N SER A 77 -13.27 0.68 -3.86
CA SER A 77 -12.26 1.42 -3.10
C SER A 77 -11.18 2.00 -4.02
N LEU A 78 -10.73 1.26 -5.03
CA LEU A 78 -9.75 1.73 -6.02
C LEU A 78 -10.33 2.85 -6.89
N GLU A 79 -11.58 2.74 -7.34
CA GLU A 79 -12.27 3.79 -8.08
C GLU A 79 -12.37 5.07 -7.24
N THR A 80 -12.72 4.95 -5.95
CA THR A 80 -12.76 6.09 -5.02
C THR A 80 -11.39 6.76 -4.90
N ILE A 81 -10.35 5.97 -4.67
CA ILE A 81 -8.97 6.45 -4.57
C ILE A 81 -8.56 7.14 -5.87
N ASP A 82 -8.84 6.55 -7.03
CA ASP A 82 -8.44 7.08 -8.33
C ASP A 82 -9.11 8.42 -8.63
N ASN A 83 -10.42 8.49 -8.40
CA ASN A 83 -11.23 9.69 -8.62
C ASN A 83 -10.86 10.84 -7.69
N LEU A 84 -10.51 10.55 -6.43
CA LEU A 84 -10.12 11.57 -5.47
C LEU A 84 -8.70 12.07 -5.72
N TRP A 85 -7.76 11.19 -6.10
CA TRP A 85 -6.35 11.50 -6.00
C TRP A 85 -5.78 12.27 -7.20
N PHE A 86 -6.23 11.98 -8.41
CA PHE A 86 -5.53 12.50 -9.60
C PHE A 86 -6.05 13.82 -10.17
N GLU A 87 -7.16 14.36 -9.62
CA GLU A 87 -7.58 15.74 -9.88
C GLU A 87 -7.62 16.56 -8.58
N GLY A 88 -6.51 17.25 -8.26
CA GLY A 88 -6.50 18.36 -7.30
C GLY A 88 -6.48 18.00 -5.81
N ALA A 89 -6.32 16.74 -5.43
CA ALA A 89 -6.22 16.36 -4.02
C ALA A 89 -4.94 16.89 -3.35
N SER A 90 -5.14 17.36 -2.12
CA SER A 90 -4.12 17.77 -1.16
C SER A 90 -3.95 16.71 -0.07
N TYR A 91 -2.92 16.86 0.77
CA TYR A 91 -2.65 15.93 1.87
C TYR A 91 -3.85 15.75 2.83
N ILE A 92 -4.67 16.79 2.99
CA ILE A 92 -5.83 16.80 3.92
C ILE A 92 -6.88 15.82 3.44
N ASP A 93 -7.03 15.66 2.13
CA ASP A 93 -8.08 14.86 1.50
C ASP A 93 -7.88 13.35 1.75
N PHE A 94 -6.71 12.96 2.27
CA PHE A 94 -6.37 11.58 2.61
C PHE A 94 -6.35 11.30 4.11
N ILE A 95 -6.46 12.32 4.96
CA ILE A 95 -6.51 12.12 6.41
C ILE A 95 -7.82 11.40 6.73
N SER A 96 -7.74 10.27 7.44
CA SER A 96 -8.87 9.44 7.85
C SER A 96 -9.61 8.70 6.73
N LEU A 97 -9.26 8.90 5.46
CA LEU A 97 -9.90 8.21 4.32
C LEU A 97 -9.27 6.87 4.02
N VAL A 98 -7.99 6.66 4.36
CA VAL A 98 -7.27 5.42 4.10
C VAL A 98 -6.59 4.99 5.39
N ASN A 99 -7.14 3.98 6.07
CA ASN A 99 -6.61 3.49 7.34
C ASN A 99 -6.07 2.06 7.18
N PHE A 100 -4.93 1.80 7.84
CA PHE A 100 -4.33 0.47 7.87
C PHE A 100 -4.82 -0.29 9.10
N THR A 101 -5.25 -1.53 8.89
CA THR A 101 -5.91 -2.34 9.93
C THR A 101 -4.93 -2.94 10.94
N LEU A 102 -3.64 -3.05 10.59
CA LEU A 102 -2.61 -3.75 11.37
C LEU A 102 -1.49 -2.85 11.91
N GLN A 103 -1.52 -1.54 11.64
CA GLN A 103 -0.40 -0.64 11.93
C GLN A 103 -0.03 -0.65 13.42
N GLU A 104 -0.99 -0.40 14.31
CA GLU A 104 -0.75 -0.37 15.75
C GLU A 104 -0.20 -1.69 16.26
N TRP A 105 -0.76 -2.81 15.79
CA TRP A 105 -0.29 -4.14 16.15
C TRP A 105 1.18 -4.36 15.72
N PHE A 106 1.55 -3.96 14.50
CA PHE A 106 2.91 -4.18 14.00
C PHE A 106 3.94 -3.26 14.68
N VAL A 107 3.58 -1.99 14.96
CA VAL A 107 4.40 -1.08 15.78
C VAL A 107 4.69 -1.70 17.14
N ASN A 108 3.66 -2.21 17.82
CA ASN A 108 3.80 -2.82 19.12
C ASN A 108 4.64 -4.10 19.06
N LEU A 109 4.42 -4.95 18.04
CA LEU A 109 5.20 -6.15 17.81
C LEU A 109 6.69 -5.83 17.63
N LEU A 110 7.05 -4.88 16.76
CA LEU A 110 8.45 -4.49 16.55
C LEU A 110 9.08 -4.01 17.85
N LYS A 111 8.38 -3.13 18.58
CA LYS A 111 8.84 -2.59 19.86
C LYS A 111 9.10 -3.69 20.90
N GLU A 112 8.19 -4.66 21.03
CA GLU A 112 8.36 -5.81 21.93
C GLU A 112 9.59 -6.66 21.58
N LYS A 113 9.97 -6.70 20.30
CA LYS A 113 11.07 -7.51 19.79
C LYS A 113 12.40 -6.75 19.71
N GLY A 114 12.42 -5.46 20.06
CA GLY A 114 13.63 -4.63 19.98
C GLY A 114 13.91 -4.05 18.59
N TYR A 115 12.92 -4.05 17.71
CA TYR A 115 12.98 -3.47 16.37
C TYR A 115 12.17 -2.16 16.32
N ASN A 116 12.39 -1.37 15.27
CA ASN A 116 11.66 -0.16 14.99
C ASN A 116 11.52 0.06 13.47
N PHE A 117 10.62 0.98 13.12
CA PHE A 117 10.30 1.35 11.74
C PHE A 117 11.30 2.25 11.03
N GLN A 118 12.28 2.80 11.75
CA GLN A 118 13.26 3.70 11.18
C GLN A 118 14.52 2.96 10.72
N ASP A 119 14.88 1.88 11.39
CA ASP A 119 16.22 1.30 11.29
C ASP A 119 16.23 -0.17 10.83
N ASN A 120 15.31 -1.02 11.29
CA ASN A 120 15.49 -2.48 11.18
C ASN A 120 14.21 -3.32 11.01
N TRP A 121 13.05 -2.74 10.75
CA TRP A 121 11.81 -3.51 10.53
C TRP A 121 11.89 -4.49 9.34
N LEU A 122 12.62 -4.14 8.27
CA LEU A 122 12.82 -5.05 7.14
C LEU A 122 13.64 -6.29 7.52
N GLU A 123 14.61 -6.13 8.43
CA GLU A 123 15.36 -7.24 9.01
C GLU A 123 14.40 -8.18 9.75
N TYR A 124 13.52 -7.62 10.60
CA TYR A 124 12.50 -8.40 11.31
C TYR A 124 11.61 -9.20 10.35
N ILE A 125 11.10 -8.58 9.28
CA ILE A 125 10.30 -9.30 8.25
C ILE A 125 11.13 -10.43 7.63
N SER A 126 12.39 -10.17 7.28
CA SER A 126 13.27 -11.16 6.64
C SER A 126 13.64 -12.36 7.53
N GLU A 127 13.59 -12.19 8.85
CA GLU A 127 13.86 -13.25 9.82
C GLU A 127 12.62 -14.10 10.16
N HIS A 128 11.42 -13.62 9.82
CA HIS A 128 10.16 -14.23 10.25
C HIS A 128 9.33 -14.74 9.06
N LEU A 129 9.43 -16.04 8.79
CA LEU A 129 8.74 -16.69 7.67
C LEU A 129 7.23 -16.44 7.63
N TRP A 130 6.56 -16.41 8.79
CA TRP A 130 5.12 -16.17 8.84
C TRP A 130 4.72 -14.76 8.37
N LEU A 131 5.59 -13.75 8.59
CA LEU A 131 5.38 -12.40 8.05
C LEU A 131 5.63 -12.38 6.54
N GLN A 132 6.67 -13.07 6.08
CA GLN A 132 6.91 -13.20 4.64
C GLN A 132 5.73 -13.87 3.93
N ASP A 133 5.19 -14.94 4.50
CA ASP A 133 4.01 -15.61 3.96
C ASP A 133 2.76 -14.72 3.95
N LEU A 134 2.57 -13.93 5.01
CA LEU A 134 1.47 -12.96 5.12
C LEU A 134 1.56 -11.87 4.04
N LEU A 135 2.77 -11.32 3.83
CA LEU A 135 3.05 -10.21 2.91
C LEU A 135 3.29 -10.66 1.45
N ARG A 136 3.51 -11.96 1.22
CA ARG A 136 3.85 -12.47 -0.12
C ARG A 136 2.77 -12.15 -1.15
N ILE A 137 3.21 -11.64 -2.29
CA ILE A 137 2.39 -11.46 -3.49
C ILE A 137 2.92 -12.34 -4.63
N SER A 138 2.04 -12.65 -5.57
CA SER A 138 2.31 -13.46 -6.76
C SER A 138 1.91 -12.71 -8.03
N GLN A 139 2.34 -13.22 -9.19
CA GLN A 139 1.94 -12.63 -10.47
C GLN A 139 0.42 -12.67 -10.67
N SER A 140 -0.27 -13.71 -10.17
CA SER A 140 -1.72 -13.80 -10.24
C SER A 140 -2.42 -12.75 -9.39
N ASP A 141 -1.84 -12.36 -8.25
CA ASP A 141 -2.39 -11.28 -7.42
C ASP A 141 -2.31 -9.95 -8.17
N ILE A 142 -1.19 -9.69 -8.87
CA ILE A 142 -1.01 -8.50 -9.70
C ILE A 142 -2.05 -8.48 -10.82
N GLN A 143 -2.18 -9.57 -11.58
CA GLN A 143 -3.13 -9.67 -12.70
C GLN A 143 -4.58 -9.50 -12.25
N LYS A 144 -4.91 -9.97 -11.05
CA LYS A 144 -6.25 -9.80 -10.47
C LYS A 144 -6.55 -8.32 -10.23
N VAL A 145 -5.60 -7.57 -9.66
CA VAL A 145 -5.76 -6.13 -9.41
C VAL A 145 -5.74 -5.35 -10.72
N GLU A 146 -4.86 -5.68 -11.67
CA GLU A 146 -4.83 -5.05 -13.00
C GLU A 146 -6.17 -5.18 -13.75
N ALA A 147 -6.93 -6.25 -13.50
CA ALA A 147 -8.25 -6.44 -14.10
C ALA A 147 -9.37 -5.58 -13.46
N MET A 148 -9.09 -4.91 -12.34
CA MET A 148 -10.01 -4.03 -11.61
C MET A 148 -9.77 -2.53 -11.93
N LEU A 149 -8.67 -2.20 -12.61
CA LEU A 149 -8.27 -0.84 -12.98
C LEU A 149 -8.66 -0.53 -14.44
#